data_AF-A0A1J4K7A3-F1
#
_entry.id   AF-A0A1J4K7A3-F1
#
_cell.length_a   1.000
_cell.length_b   1.000
_cell.length_c   1.000
_cell.angle_alpha   90.00
_cell.angle_beta   90.00
_cell.angle_gamma   90.00
#
_symmetry.space_group_name_H-M   'P 1'
#
loop_
_entity.id
_entity.type
_entity.pdbx_description
1 polymer ?
#
loop_
_entity_poly.entity_id
_entity_poly.type
_entity_poly.pdbx_seq_one_letter_code
_entity_poly.pdbx_strand_id
1 'polypeptide(L)'
;MEYKDFYEAKSPLQANTDCFAIQNISSLLIDLKVGQTFPEFKKCCENFNSSVIEKDISSVGISLNKIYECLKLDLKFLQKYIIELNLIENIMTSFTLLLEEMKTCEENDHFRKSTLKFIQINLYNILLLLLNASDSIIKHVVVDCNLYQNLFDSVSLVLFFDQGILFLSIFHNFFPYYKEYELSTDFPDENFDKIISLNNNDNVFAGDLLTCYLIDFFYDICDYFNISLEVASYIMTGIYIAVFNFPNIEYLVKSIAVFRLLFQKHKCMIIDFIELGYAHLFINLLDYKKNLDSPEIDIQYCKLFIFLYEAAEDDETKIRVLQEIKPELLKYPLKKNDVKQYDISSVIHLIQVLILHDFLSLSDFLLFYYDLILDLLQDSSFPTKKSILKLFYEIALSSSWKDLPYTTVTEFIENCLDVTTPDDSEMTLMFLNGLLEAFKILDEGFTFMIINFYSSHEEISSFFEEVLLCGTEEMKAIVRDIQIIIDEFNPE
;
A
#
# COMPACT_ATOMS: atom_id res chain seq x y z
N MET A 1 -48.12 29.61 13.54
CA MET A 1 -48.12 30.95 12.93
C MET A 1 -46.83 31.63 13.35
N GLU A 2 -46.08 32.11 12.36
CA GLU A 2 -44.74 32.71 12.47
C GLU A 2 -44.73 34.13 13.09
N TYR A 3 -43.51 34.55 13.46
CA TYR A 3 -42.96 35.91 13.65
C TYR A 3 -43.80 37.12 13.19
N LYS A 4 -43.99 38.07 14.12
CA LYS A 4 -44.15 39.54 13.99
C LYS A 4 -44.92 39.98 15.25
N ASP A 5 -44.30 40.59 16.26
CA ASP A 5 -43.79 41.94 16.17
C ASP A 5 -42.57 42.19 17.07
N PHE A 6 -41.62 42.84 16.43
CA PHE A 6 -40.32 43.27 16.89
C PHE A 6 -40.43 44.81 17.04
N TYR A 7 -39.85 45.37 18.10
CA TYR A 7 -39.60 46.81 18.33
C TYR A 7 -40.76 47.74 18.68
N GLU A 8 -40.87 48.07 19.97
CA GLU A 8 -40.86 49.48 20.38
C GLU A 8 -39.93 49.69 21.60
N ALA A 9 -38.76 50.25 21.30
CA ALA A 9 -37.93 51.15 22.10
C ALA A 9 -37.63 50.83 23.58
N LYS A 10 -36.50 50.14 23.81
CA LYS A 10 -35.53 50.56 24.84
C LYS A 10 -34.17 50.84 24.18
N SER A 11 -33.74 52.09 24.31
CA SER A 11 -32.45 52.74 24.00
C SER A 11 -31.26 51.84 23.56
N PRO A 12 -30.59 52.16 22.42
CA PRO A 12 -29.34 51.51 21.98
C PRO A 12 -28.11 51.77 22.87
N LEU A 13 -28.21 52.57 23.94
CA LEU A 13 -27.09 52.93 24.80
C LEU A 13 -26.88 51.99 26.01
N GLN A 14 -27.72 50.98 26.22
CA GLN A 14 -27.52 49.96 27.27
C GLN A 14 -27.07 48.59 26.75
N ALA A 15 -27.35 48.26 25.49
CA ALA A 15 -26.93 46.98 24.90
C ALA A 15 -25.42 46.89 24.61
N ASN A 16 -24.73 48.02 24.39
CA ASN A 16 -23.28 48.03 24.18
C ASN A 16 -22.46 47.88 25.48
N THR A 17 -23.03 48.23 26.63
CA THR A 17 -22.40 48.00 27.95
C THR A 17 -22.56 46.55 28.41
N ASP A 18 -23.69 45.91 28.11
CA ASP A 18 -23.93 44.52 28.51
C ASP A 18 -23.17 43.52 27.60
N CYS A 19 -22.99 43.83 26.31
CA CYS A 19 -22.20 42.97 25.40
C CYS A 19 -20.69 43.06 25.67
N PHE A 20 -20.18 44.25 26.04
CA PHE A 20 -18.80 44.41 26.52
C PHE A 20 -18.59 43.80 27.90
N ALA A 21 -19.58 43.87 28.81
CA ALA A 21 -19.50 43.21 30.11
C ALA A 21 -19.52 41.68 29.98
N ILE A 22 -20.33 41.11 29.08
CA ILE A 22 -20.37 39.66 28.85
C ILE A 22 -19.10 39.17 28.14
N GLN A 23 -18.56 39.90 27.16
CA GLN A 23 -17.26 39.56 26.56
C GLN A 23 -16.10 39.70 27.54
N ASN A 24 -16.10 40.73 28.38
CA ASN A 24 -15.08 40.91 29.43
C ASN A 24 -15.24 39.89 30.56
N ILE A 25 -16.45 39.44 30.90
CA ILE A 25 -16.67 38.36 31.88
C ILE A 25 -16.27 37.00 31.29
N SER A 26 -16.52 36.78 30.00
CA SER A 26 -16.09 35.55 29.31
C SER A 26 -14.57 35.49 29.19
N SER A 27 -13.92 36.60 28.82
CA SER A 27 -12.46 36.71 28.81
C SER A 27 -11.88 36.68 30.22
N LEU A 28 -12.50 37.34 31.22
CA LEU A 28 -12.10 37.21 32.62
C LEU A 28 -12.29 35.78 33.15
N LEU A 29 -13.32 35.05 32.73
CA LEU A 29 -13.56 33.67 33.17
C LEU A 29 -12.59 32.70 32.49
N ILE A 30 -12.18 33.00 31.25
CA ILE A 30 -11.07 32.31 30.58
C ILE A 30 -9.76 32.66 31.30
N ASP A 31 -9.45 33.93 31.55
CA ASP A 31 -8.25 34.38 32.27
C ASP A 31 -8.21 33.93 33.74
N LEU A 32 -9.37 33.80 34.41
CA LEU A 32 -9.51 33.25 35.76
C LEU A 32 -9.38 31.73 35.77
N LYS A 33 -9.90 31.04 34.74
CA LYS A 33 -9.63 29.61 34.56
C LYS A 33 -8.15 29.39 34.32
N VAL A 34 -7.54 30.06 33.34
CA VAL A 34 -6.10 30.01 33.01
C VAL A 34 -5.22 30.40 34.21
N GLY A 35 -5.62 31.41 34.98
CA GLY A 35 -4.96 31.86 36.20
C GLY A 35 -5.04 30.87 37.38
N GLN A 36 -6.02 29.97 37.39
CA GLN A 36 -6.12 28.85 38.34
C GLN A 36 -5.49 27.55 37.79
N THR A 37 -5.43 27.39 36.47
CA THR A 37 -4.88 26.19 35.82
C THR A 37 -3.39 26.02 36.11
N PHE A 38 -2.58 27.09 36.12
CA PHE A 38 -1.14 26.93 36.35
C PHE A 38 -0.77 26.49 37.78
N PRO A 39 -1.31 27.10 38.86
CA PRO A 39 -1.05 26.61 40.22
C PRO A 39 -1.49 25.15 40.42
N GLU A 40 -2.62 24.76 39.84
CA GLU A 40 -3.11 23.39 39.89
C GLU A 40 -2.23 22.44 39.07
N PHE A 41 -1.86 22.81 37.85
CA PHE A 41 -0.96 22.06 36.97
C PHE A 41 0.42 21.86 37.61
N LYS A 42 1.01 22.93 38.15
CA LYS A 42 2.31 22.89 38.83
C LYS A 42 2.26 21.95 40.03
N LYS A 43 1.23 22.07 40.88
CA LYS A 43 1.04 21.18 42.02
C LYS A 43 0.85 19.72 41.58
N CYS A 44 0.14 19.48 40.48
CA CYS A 44 -0.02 18.13 39.94
C CYS A 44 1.30 17.57 39.40
N CYS A 45 2.13 18.37 38.72
CA CYS A 45 3.46 17.97 38.27
C CYS A 45 4.40 17.69 39.45
N GLU A 46 4.40 18.52 40.49
CA GLU A 46 5.22 18.31 41.68
C GLU A 46 4.82 17.01 42.42
N ASN A 47 3.51 16.76 42.58
CA ASN A 47 3.00 15.52 43.16
C ASN A 47 3.32 14.30 42.30
N PHE A 48 3.20 14.44 40.98
CA PHE A 48 3.57 13.41 40.02
C PHE A 48 5.05 13.06 40.16
N ASN A 49 5.95 14.05 40.13
CA ASN A 49 7.39 13.85 40.28
C ASN A 49 7.73 13.15 41.61
N SER A 50 7.11 13.56 42.72
CA SER A 50 7.28 12.89 44.02
C SER A 50 6.83 11.42 43.97
N SER A 51 5.67 11.16 43.35
CA SER A 51 5.10 9.81 43.25
C SER A 51 5.93 8.89 42.36
N VAL A 52 6.55 9.43 41.29
CA VAL A 52 7.47 8.70 40.42
C VAL A 52 8.75 8.32 41.17
N ILE A 53 9.32 9.25 41.94
CA ILE A 53 10.50 8.99 42.78
C ILE A 53 10.20 7.94 43.85
N GLU A 54 9.03 8.01 44.47
CA GLU A 54 8.57 7.07 45.51
C GLU A 54 8.02 5.74 44.95
N LYS A 55 7.85 5.65 43.62
CA LYS A 55 7.24 4.52 42.91
C LYS A 55 5.82 4.15 43.39
N ASP A 56 5.02 5.14 43.81
CA ASP A 56 3.60 4.94 44.15
C ASP A 56 2.71 5.00 42.91
N ILE A 57 2.49 3.82 42.30
CA ILE A 57 1.71 3.61 41.08
C ILE A 57 0.28 4.19 41.20
N SER A 58 -0.35 4.10 42.37
CA SER A 58 -1.73 4.58 42.55
C SER A 58 -1.81 6.11 42.51
N SER A 59 -0.84 6.78 43.14
CA SER A 59 -0.71 8.24 43.13
C SER A 59 -0.26 8.78 41.76
N VAL A 60 0.57 8.01 41.05
CA VAL A 60 0.98 8.29 39.66
C VAL A 60 -0.24 8.41 38.75
N GLY A 61 -1.16 7.44 38.77
CA GLY A 61 -2.34 7.46 37.92
C GLY A 61 -3.27 8.66 38.15
N ILE A 62 -3.51 9.00 39.43
CA ILE A 62 -4.35 10.14 39.79
C ILE A 62 -3.72 11.46 39.33
N SER A 63 -2.40 11.59 39.49
CA SER A 63 -1.67 12.80 39.11
C SER A 63 -1.62 12.97 37.59
N LEU A 64 -1.41 11.88 36.85
CA LEU A 64 -1.46 11.87 35.38
C LEU A 64 -2.82 12.31 34.84
N ASN A 65 -3.93 11.76 35.37
CA ASN A 65 -5.26 12.17 34.91
C ASN A 65 -5.52 13.67 35.11
N LYS A 66 -5.03 14.25 36.21
CA LYS A 66 -5.15 15.70 36.44
C LYS A 66 -4.26 16.53 35.52
N ILE A 67 -3.04 16.05 35.25
CA ILE A 67 -2.14 16.66 34.26
C ILE A 67 -2.79 16.66 32.88
N TYR A 68 -3.38 15.52 32.46
CA TYR A 68 -4.12 15.40 31.21
C TYR A 68 -5.23 16.44 31.10
N GLU A 69 -6.11 16.53 32.10
CA GLU A 69 -7.21 17.51 32.11
C GLU A 69 -6.70 18.95 32.06
N CYS A 70 -5.60 19.29 32.75
CA CYS A 70 -5.00 20.62 32.68
C CYS A 70 -4.45 20.94 31.28
N LEU A 71 -3.73 20.00 30.66
CA LEU A 71 -3.17 20.17 29.32
C LEU A 71 -4.26 20.30 28.25
N LYS A 72 -5.36 19.56 28.40
CA LYS A 72 -6.50 19.63 27.49
C LYS A 72 -7.18 21.00 27.50
N LEU A 73 -7.16 21.69 28.65
CA LEU A 73 -7.79 23.00 28.81
C LEU A 73 -6.97 24.14 28.20
N ASP A 74 -5.64 24.15 28.40
CA ASP A 74 -4.79 25.22 27.88
C ASP A 74 -3.33 24.79 27.64
N LEU A 75 -3.15 23.85 26.71
CA LEU A 75 -1.82 23.40 26.30
C LEU A 75 -0.91 24.57 25.88
N LYS A 76 -1.44 25.57 25.15
CA LYS A 76 -0.65 26.67 24.59
C LYS A 76 0.01 27.51 25.69
N PHE A 77 -0.73 27.81 26.76
CA PHE A 77 -0.17 28.53 27.91
C PHE A 77 0.80 27.68 28.73
N LEU A 78 0.54 26.37 28.86
CA LEU A 78 1.30 25.49 29.74
C LEU A 78 2.64 25.01 29.15
N GLN A 79 2.86 25.15 27.84
CA GLN A 79 4.07 24.69 27.14
C GLN A 79 5.38 25.17 27.82
N LYS A 80 5.50 26.45 28.15
CA LYS A 80 6.71 26.96 28.82
C LYS A 80 7.02 26.23 30.14
N TYR A 81 5.99 25.83 30.87
CA TYR A 81 6.11 25.19 32.16
C TYR A 81 6.34 23.67 32.06
N ILE A 82 5.90 23.04 30.96
CA ILE A 82 6.19 21.62 30.68
C ILE A 82 7.70 21.39 30.65
N ILE A 83 8.45 22.31 30.04
CA ILE A 83 9.92 22.27 29.97
C ILE A 83 10.52 22.58 31.36
N GLU A 84 10.10 23.68 32.00
CA GLU A 84 10.65 24.10 33.30
C GLU A 84 10.43 23.07 34.42
N LEU A 85 9.39 22.23 34.32
CA LEU A 85 9.04 21.22 35.32
C LEU A 85 9.58 19.81 35.00
N ASN A 86 10.39 19.67 33.94
CA ASN A 86 10.87 18.37 33.42
C ASN A 86 9.73 17.35 33.24
N LEU A 87 8.54 17.81 32.85
CA LEU A 87 7.37 16.94 32.83
C LEU A 87 7.55 15.77 31.84
N ILE A 88 8.17 16.02 30.70
CA ILE A 88 8.39 15.00 29.66
C ILE A 88 9.31 13.89 30.18
N GLU A 89 10.43 14.23 30.83
CA GLU A 89 11.36 13.26 31.43
C GLU A 89 10.68 12.39 32.52
N ASN A 90 9.82 12.99 33.34
CA ASN A 90 9.07 12.27 34.36
C ASN A 90 7.95 11.38 33.79
N ILE A 91 7.32 11.80 32.68
CA ILE A 91 6.41 10.96 31.88
C ILE A 91 7.16 9.73 31.37
N MET A 92 8.38 9.91 30.85
CA MET A 92 9.20 8.80 30.35
C MET A 92 9.62 7.84 31.45
N THR A 93 10.03 8.35 32.60
CA THR A 93 10.39 7.53 33.76
C THR A 93 9.19 6.71 34.24
N SER A 94 7.99 7.28 34.20
CA SER A 94 6.74 6.58 34.53
C SER A 94 6.40 5.47 33.53
N PHE A 95 6.71 5.63 32.25
CA PHE A 95 6.57 4.55 31.27
C PHE A 95 7.48 3.37 31.60
N THR A 96 8.75 3.62 31.91
CA THR A 96 9.70 2.55 32.28
C THR A 96 9.22 1.81 33.53
N LEU A 97 8.75 2.54 34.55
CA LEU A 97 8.18 1.94 35.76
C LEU A 97 6.92 1.11 35.46
N LEU A 98 6.03 1.62 34.61
CA LEU A 98 4.83 0.90 34.18
C LEU A 98 5.19 -0.43 33.49
N LEU A 99 6.20 -0.45 32.63
CA LEU A 99 6.65 -1.65 31.92
C LEU A 99 7.22 -2.71 32.87
N GLU A 100 8.06 -2.30 33.83
CA GLU A 100 8.61 -3.20 34.85
C GLU A 100 7.50 -3.85 35.70
N GLU A 101 6.47 -3.05 36.03
CA GLU A 101 5.33 -3.49 36.84
C GLU A 101 4.37 -4.37 36.05
N MET A 102 4.14 -4.11 34.76
CA MET A 102 3.34 -4.98 33.90
C MET A 102 4.01 -6.34 33.67
N LYS A 103 5.35 -6.40 33.61
CA LYS A 103 6.10 -7.67 33.47
C LYS A 103 6.03 -8.55 34.72
N THR A 104 5.82 -7.94 35.89
CA THR A 104 5.81 -8.63 37.20
C THR A 104 4.41 -8.84 37.77
N CYS A 105 3.38 -8.27 37.12
CA CYS A 105 1.99 -8.43 37.53
C CYS A 105 1.48 -9.86 37.21
N GLU A 106 1.13 -10.61 38.24
CA GLU A 106 0.54 -11.95 38.10
C GLU A 106 -0.80 -11.91 37.33
N GLU A 107 -1.12 -12.99 36.61
CA GLU A 107 -2.30 -13.04 35.73
C GLU A 107 -3.63 -12.82 36.46
N ASN A 108 -3.69 -13.08 37.76
CA ASN A 108 -4.92 -13.10 38.56
C ASN A 108 -5.20 -11.78 39.34
N ASP A 109 -4.31 -10.78 39.29
CA ASP A 109 -4.51 -9.50 40.00
C ASP A 109 -5.28 -8.48 39.13
N HIS A 110 -6.60 -8.63 39.08
CA HIS A 110 -7.48 -7.80 38.26
C HIS A 110 -7.46 -6.30 38.64
N PHE A 111 -7.28 -5.99 39.93
CA PHE A 111 -7.31 -4.60 40.40
C PHE A 111 -6.02 -3.87 40.00
N ARG A 112 -4.86 -4.51 40.21
CA ARG A 112 -3.57 -3.97 39.79
C ARG A 112 -3.50 -3.82 38.27
N LYS A 113 -3.96 -4.81 37.50
CA LYS A 113 -4.08 -4.71 36.02
C LYS A 113 -4.93 -3.52 35.57
N SER A 114 -6.07 -3.29 36.23
CA SER A 114 -6.95 -2.15 35.89
C SER A 114 -6.29 -0.80 36.19
N THR A 115 -5.51 -0.73 37.27
CA THR A 115 -4.76 0.47 37.66
C THR A 115 -3.62 0.75 36.70
N LEU A 116 -2.83 -0.26 36.32
CA LEU A 116 -1.78 -0.15 35.31
C LEU A 116 -2.35 0.27 33.96
N LYS A 117 -3.50 -0.28 33.55
CA LYS A 117 -4.21 0.14 32.33
C LYS A 117 -4.61 1.61 32.36
N PHE A 118 -5.16 2.07 33.49
CA PHE A 118 -5.55 3.46 33.67
C PHE A 118 -4.36 4.41 33.55
N ILE A 119 -3.21 4.04 34.11
CA ILE A 119 -1.97 4.81 34.02
C ILE A 119 -1.48 4.87 32.57
N GLN A 120 -1.47 3.74 31.87
CA GLN A 120 -1.06 3.64 30.48
C GLN A 120 -1.90 4.57 29.58
N ILE A 121 -3.23 4.54 29.72
CA ILE A 121 -4.15 5.38 28.94
C ILE A 121 -3.89 6.87 29.19
N ASN A 122 -3.69 7.28 30.44
CA ASN A 122 -3.44 8.68 30.75
C ASN A 122 -2.08 9.18 30.25
N LEU A 123 -1.03 8.36 30.39
CA LEU A 123 0.27 8.67 29.81
C LEU A 123 0.15 8.84 28.28
N TYR A 124 -0.53 7.90 27.61
CA TYR A 124 -0.80 7.96 26.17
C TYR A 124 -1.54 9.24 25.76
N ASN A 125 -2.62 9.58 26.47
CA ASN A 125 -3.42 10.77 26.20
C ASN A 125 -2.65 12.08 26.41
N ILE A 126 -1.76 12.14 27.39
CA ILE A 126 -0.88 13.30 27.61
C ILE A 126 0.09 13.45 26.44
N LEU A 127 0.72 12.37 26.00
CA LEU A 127 1.65 12.41 24.86
C LEU A 127 0.97 12.88 23.58
N LEU A 128 -0.25 12.41 23.30
CA LEU A 128 -1.05 12.89 22.17
C LEU A 128 -1.28 14.41 22.23
N LEU A 129 -1.57 14.94 23.42
CA LEU A 129 -1.71 16.39 23.58
C LEU A 129 -0.37 17.10 23.33
N LEU A 130 0.72 16.61 23.90
CA LEU A 130 2.04 17.23 23.77
C LEU A 130 2.57 17.21 22.33
N LEU A 131 2.26 16.19 21.54
CA LEU A 131 2.58 16.15 20.11
C LEU A 131 1.83 17.19 19.28
N ASN A 132 0.68 17.64 19.77
CA ASN A 132 -0.08 18.74 19.19
C ASN A 132 0.32 20.12 19.74
N ALA A 133 1.40 20.21 20.54
CA ALA A 133 1.90 21.48 21.06
C ALA A 133 2.37 22.42 19.94
N SER A 134 2.22 23.71 20.15
CA SER A 134 2.75 24.74 19.23
C SER A 134 4.27 24.93 19.37
N ASP A 135 4.84 24.58 20.53
CA ASP A 135 6.27 24.70 20.84
C ASP A 135 7.06 23.52 20.25
N SER A 136 8.05 23.83 19.41
CA SER A 136 8.89 22.87 18.70
C SER A 136 9.84 22.10 19.62
N ILE A 137 10.27 22.67 20.75
CA ILE A 137 11.16 22.00 21.71
C ILE A 137 10.42 20.86 22.40
N ILE A 138 9.17 21.11 22.81
CA ILE A 138 8.32 20.09 23.45
C ILE A 138 8.06 18.95 22.48
N LYS A 139 7.72 19.27 21.23
CA LYS A 139 7.58 18.28 20.17
C LYS A 139 8.87 17.46 20.01
N HIS A 140 10.02 18.12 19.93
CA HIS A 140 11.31 17.45 19.73
C HIS A 140 11.69 16.52 20.88
N VAL A 141 11.56 16.97 22.13
CA VAL A 141 11.86 16.17 23.33
C VAL A 141 10.93 14.97 23.44
N VAL A 142 9.65 15.11 23.08
CA VAL A 142 8.70 13.99 23.04
C VAL A 142 9.10 12.95 21.98
N VAL A 143 9.66 13.37 20.85
CA VAL A 143 10.09 12.45 19.77
C VAL A 143 11.45 11.78 20.05
N ASP A 144 12.39 12.49 20.67
CA ASP A 144 13.77 12.06 20.92
C ASP A 144 13.91 11.03 22.07
N CYS A 145 12.99 11.04 23.05
CA CYS A 145 13.14 10.27 24.29
C CYS A 145 12.86 8.74 24.22
N ASN A 146 13.12 8.03 23.12
CA ASN A 146 12.80 6.59 22.99
C ASN A 146 11.32 6.25 23.30
N LEU A 147 10.42 7.22 23.13
CA LEU A 147 8.99 7.09 23.39
C LEU A 147 8.38 5.89 22.66
N TYR A 148 8.86 5.67 21.45
CA TYR A 148 8.48 4.58 20.57
C TYR A 148 8.81 3.22 21.15
N GLN A 149 10.05 3.01 21.62
CA GLN A 149 10.48 1.73 22.21
C GLN A 149 9.64 1.39 23.45
N ASN A 150 9.33 2.40 24.27
CA ASN A 150 8.59 2.21 25.53
C ASN A 150 7.07 2.04 25.34
N LEU A 151 6.45 2.76 24.40
CA LEU A 151 5.06 2.53 24.01
C LEU A 151 4.89 1.16 23.36
N PHE A 152 5.85 0.79 22.51
CA PHE A 152 5.86 -0.48 21.82
C PHE A 152 6.03 -1.65 22.80
N ASP A 153 6.92 -1.58 23.79
CA ASP A 153 7.10 -2.65 24.80
C ASP A 153 5.89 -2.84 25.74
N SER A 154 4.90 -1.92 25.71
CA SER A 154 3.72 -1.92 26.60
C SER A 154 2.51 -2.72 26.05
N VAL A 155 2.77 -3.62 25.10
CA VAL A 155 1.86 -4.31 24.14
C VAL A 155 0.47 -4.76 24.61
N SER A 156 0.12 -4.87 25.89
CA SER A 156 -1.11 -5.60 26.23
C SER A 156 -2.44 -4.82 26.17
N LEU A 157 -2.49 -3.47 26.10
CA LEU A 157 -3.75 -2.77 26.44
C LEU A 157 -4.11 -1.43 25.76
N VAL A 158 -3.26 -0.81 24.93
CA VAL A 158 -3.69 0.26 24.00
C VAL A 158 -4.10 -0.41 22.69
N LEU A 159 -5.27 -0.07 22.15
CA LEU A 159 -5.74 -0.66 20.89
C LEU A 159 -4.72 -0.32 19.80
N PHE A 160 -4.25 -1.34 19.08
CA PHE A 160 -3.29 -1.27 17.96
C PHE A 160 -3.50 -0.06 17.04
N PHE A 161 -4.76 0.32 16.83
CA PHE A 161 -5.19 1.46 16.04
C PHE A 161 -4.76 2.84 16.60
N ASP A 162 -4.90 3.06 17.90
CA ASP A 162 -4.54 4.33 18.55
C ASP A 162 -3.01 4.56 18.52
N GLN A 163 -2.24 3.49 18.66
CA GLN A 163 -0.77 3.54 18.57
C GLN A 163 -0.29 3.99 17.19
N GLY A 164 -0.98 3.55 16.14
CA GLY A 164 -0.60 3.94 14.80
C GLY A 164 -1.14 5.31 14.36
N ILE A 165 -2.27 5.80 14.90
CA ILE A 165 -2.66 7.22 14.76
C ILE A 165 -1.61 8.13 15.39
N LEU A 166 -1.10 7.75 16.56
CA LEU A 166 0.02 8.43 17.21
C LEU A 166 1.26 8.39 16.31
N PHE A 167 1.58 7.23 15.72
CA PHE A 167 2.68 7.08 14.76
C PHE A 167 2.53 8.04 13.57
N LEU A 168 1.36 8.08 12.92
CA LEU A 168 1.08 9.02 11.82
C LEU A 168 1.17 10.47 12.26
N SER A 169 0.72 10.78 13.48
CA SER A 169 0.79 12.14 14.04
C SER A 169 2.24 12.57 14.31
N ILE A 170 3.11 11.65 14.74
CA ILE A 170 4.52 11.96 14.91
C ILE A 170 5.22 12.07 13.56
N PHE A 171 4.90 11.17 12.62
CA PHE A 171 5.38 11.22 11.23
C PHE A 171 5.01 12.55 10.56
N HIS A 172 3.76 13.01 10.72
CA HIS A 172 3.25 14.30 10.27
C HIS A 172 3.96 15.49 10.94
N ASN A 173 4.38 15.38 12.20
CA ASN A 173 5.12 16.43 12.90
C ASN A 173 6.62 16.46 12.57
N PHE A 174 7.20 15.35 12.10
CA PHE A 174 8.60 15.25 11.69
C PHE A 174 8.86 15.83 10.29
N PHE A 175 7.88 15.71 9.38
CA PHE A 175 8.04 16.10 7.97
C PHE A 175 8.09 17.63 7.66
N PRO A 176 7.44 18.53 8.41
CA PRO A 176 7.55 19.98 8.20
C PRO A 176 9.00 20.51 8.27
N TYR A 177 9.89 19.80 8.96
CA TYR A 177 11.33 20.11 9.00
C TYR A 177 12.07 19.82 7.68
N TYR A 178 11.49 18.98 6.82
CA TYR A 178 11.98 18.71 5.48
C TYR A 178 11.24 19.52 4.41
N LYS A 179 10.21 20.30 4.78
CA LYS A 179 9.44 21.17 3.87
C LYS A 179 10.26 22.35 3.33
N GLU A 180 11.38 22.69 3.98
CA GLU A 180 12.38 23.65 3.46
C GLU A 180 13.39 23.00 2.50
N TYR A 181 13.44 21.67 2.40
CA TYR A 181 13.95 21.02 1.20
C TYR A 181 12.80 21.06 0.20
N GLU A 182 12.79 22.06 -0.67
CA GLU A 182 11.88 22.06 -1.82
C GLU A 182 11.95 20.66 -2.45
N LEU A 183 10.80 19.98 -2.53
CA LEU A 183 10.53 18.94 -3.53
C LEU A 183 10.54 19.60 -4.91
N SER A 184 11.60 20.36 -5.21
CA SER A 184 11.91 20.82 -6.54
C SER A 184 12.27 19.58 -7.34
N THR A 185 11.68 19.49 -8.51
CA THR A 185 11.66 18.44 -9.53
C THR A 185 13.01 17.91 -10.01
N ASP A 186 14.10 18.20 -9.32
CA ASP A 186 15.42 17.60 -9.50
C ASP A 186 15.88 17.12 -8.11
N PHE A 187 15.67 15.84 -7.79
CA PHE A 187 16.30 15.21 -6.62
C PHE A 187 17.79 15.06 -6.93
N PRO A 188 18.70 15.88 -6.35
CA PRO A 188 20.11 15.77 -6.68
C PRO A 188 20.67 14.58 -5.91
N ASP A 189 21.44 13.72 -6.57
CA ASP A 189 22.16 12.57 -5.98
C ASP A 189 22.92 12.96 -4.69
N GLU A 190 23.29 14.22 -4.52
CA GLU A 190 24.00 14.77 -3.34
C GLU A 190 23.14 14.86 -2.05
N ASN A 191 21.80 14.81 -2.13
CA ASN A 191 20.92 14.70 -0.95
C ASN A 191 20.58 13.23 -0.61
N PHE A 192 20.87 12.29 -1.52
CA PHE A 192 20.76 10.84 -1.29
C PHE A 192 21.70 10.40 -0.15
N ASP A 193 22.94 10.93 -0.15
CA ASP A 193 23.92 10.71 0.91
C ASP A 193 23.51 11.29 2.28
N LYS A 194 22.66 12.33 2.32
CA LYS A 194 22.15 12.90 3.58
C LYS A 194 21.04 12.06 4.21
N ILE A 195 20.17 11.45 3.40
CA ILE A 195 19.18 10.48 3.90
C ILE A 195 19.89 9.20 4.34
N ILE A 196 20.93 8.75 3.62
CA ILE A 196 21.80 7.65 4.05
C ILE A 196 22.57 8.01 5.34
N SER A 197 22.91 9.27 5.58
CA SER A 197 23.56 9.70 6.84
C SER A 197 22.64 9.65 8.07
N LEU A 198 21.32 9.48 7.89
CA LEU A 198 20.37 9.12 8.95
C LEU A 198 20.48 7.63 9.36
N ASN A 199 21.46 6.87 8.84
CA ASN A 199 21.82 5.52 9.31
C ASN A 199 22.59 5.49 10.64
N ASN A 200 22.86 6.64 11.26
CA ASN A 200 23.44 6.65 12.61
C ASN A 200 22.36 6.32 13.65
N ASN A 201 22.78 5.64 14.71
CA ASN A 201 22.02 5.02 15.82
C ASN A 201 20.88 5.83 16.51
N ASP A 202 20.55 7.02 16.00
CA ASP A 202 19.49 7.92 16.47
C ASP A 202 18.20 7.78 15.65
N ASN A 203 18.19 6.93 14.63
CA ASN A 203 17.00 6.72 13.81
C ASN A 203 16.08 5.68 14.46
N VAL A 204 14.97 6.15 15.03
CA VAL A 204 13.94 5.29 15.64
C VAL A 204 13.40 4.22 14.68
N PHE A 205 13.59 4.43 13.37
CA PHE A 205 13.21 3.48 12.33
C PHE A 205 14.23 2.34 12.13
N ALA A 206 15.34 2.29 12.87
CA ALA A 206 16.44 1.32 12.69
C ALA A 206 16.18 -0.09 13.30
N GLY A 207 15.01 -0.36 13.87
CA GLY A 207 14.68 -1.67 14.45
C GLY A 207 13.85 -2.58 13.53
N ASP A 208 14.36 -3.78 13.23
CA ASP A 208 13.68 -4.83 12.42
C ASP A 208 12.24 -5.13 12.89
N LEU A 209 12.00 -5.01 14.19
CA LEU A 209 10.71 -5.26 14.82
C LEU A 209 9.71 -4.14 14.51
N LEU A 210 10.11 -2.87 14.64
CA LEU A 210 9.23 -1.70 14.49
C LEU A 210 8.72 -1.54 13.05
N THR A 211 9.56 -1.84 12.07
CA THR A 211 9.25 -1.78 10.63
C THR A 211 8.16 -2.77 10.22
N CYS A 212 8.15 -3.94 10.85
CA CYS A 212 7.19 -5.02 10.60
C CYS A 212 5.75 -4.60 10.95
N TYR A 213 5.57 -4.12 12.18
CA TYR A 213 4.28 -3.64 12.67
C TYR A 213 3.82 -2.38 11.97
N LEU A 214 4.76 -1.56 11.49
CA LEU A 214 4.41 -0.35 10.76
C LEU A 214 3.72 -0.66 9.44
N ILE A 215 4.24 -1.61 8.67
CA ILE A 215 3.64 -2.00 7.39
C ILE A 215 2.29 -2.68 7.63
N ASP A 216 2.18 -3.54 8.65
CA ASP A 216 0.90 -4.16 9.03
C ASP A 216 -0.13 -3.11 9.48
N PHE A 217 0.30 -2.10 10.23
CA PHE A 217 -0.56 -0.99 10.61
C PHE A 217 -1.02 -0.16 9.40
N PHE A 218 -0.12 0.14 8.46
CA PHE A 218 -0.50 0.83 7.22
C PHE A 218 -1.47 0.01 6.38
N TYR A 219 -1.28 -1.32 6.33
CA TYR A 219 -2.23 -2.22 5.70
C TYR A 219 -3.62 -2.08 6.33
N ASP A 220 -3.73 -2.19 7.66
CA ASP A 220 -5.00 -2.07 8.37
C ASP A 220 -5.66 -0.70 8.18
N ILE A 221 -4.89 0.39 8.19
CA ILE A 221 -5.44 1.72 7.85
C ILE A 221 -6.02 1.72 6.44
N CYS A 222 -5.22 1.25 5.47
CA CYS A 222 -5.59 1.28 4.07
C CYS A 222 -6.70 0.30 3.73
N ASP A 223 -6.95 -0.74 4.53
CA ASP A 223 -8.06 -1.66 4.35
C ASP A 223 -9.33 -1.09 4.99
N TYR A 224 -9.29 -0.80 6.29
CA TYR A 224 -10.49 -0.53 7.09
C TYR A 224 -10.95 0.94 7.12
N PHE A 225 -10.09 1.91 6.81
CA PHE A 225 -10.39 3.33 7.00
C PHE A 225 -10.43 4.11 5.69
N ASN A 226 -11.32 5.11 5.62
CA ASN A 226 -11.29 6.08 4.54
C ASN A 226 -10.28 7.16 4.89
N ILE A 227 -9.11 7.12 4.25
CA ILE A 227 -8.00 8.04 4.52
C ILE A 227 -8.06 9.27 3.62
N SER A 228 -7.49 10.38 4.10
CA SER A 228 -7.30 11.56 3.27
C SER A 228 -6.06 11.40 2.39
N LEU A 229 -5.97 12.19 1.32
CA LEU A 229 -4.80 12.23 0.45
C LEU A 229 -3.50 12.53 1.23
N GLU A 230 -3.56 13.46 2.18
CA GLU A 230 -2.42 13.82 3.03
C GLU A 230 -1.91 12.63 3.87
N VAL A 231 -2.83 11.87 4.47
CA VAL A 231 -2.48 10.65 5.21
C VAL A 231 -1.90 9.59 4.28
N ALA A 232 -2.48 9.45 3.08
CA ALA A 232 -1.99 8.51 2.09
C ALA A 232 -0.55 8.85 1.63
N SER A 233 -0.21 10.13 1.45
CA SER A 233 1.16 10.56 1.17
C SER A 233 2.13 10.19 2.28
N TYR A 234 1.73 10.31 3.56
CA TYR A 234 2.57 9.87 4.68
C TYR A 234 2.81 8.38 4.71
N ILE A 235 1.78 7.58 4.41
CA ILE A 235 1.91 6.13 4.33
C ILE A 235 2.90 5.75 3.22
N MET A 236 2.77 6.35 2.03
CA MET A 236 3.69 6.11 0.91
C MET A 236 5.15 6.44 1.27
N THR A 237 5.39 7.61 1.87
CA THR A 237 6.74 7.99 2.32
C THR A 237 7.26 7.11 3.46
N GLY A 238 6.37 6.68 4.37
CA GLY A 238 6.73 5.78 5.47
C GLY A 238 7.19 4.41 4.95
N ILE A 239 6.47 3.86 3.98
CA ILE A 239 6.86 2.62 3.30
C ILE A 239 8.21 2.79 2.58
N TYR A 240 8.42 3.92 1.90
CA TYR A 240 9.70 4.19 1.24
C TYR A 240 10.88 4.09 2.21
N ILE A 241 10.79 4.76 3.37
CA ILE A 241 11.84 4.73 4.39
C ILE A 241 12.01 3.31 4.95
N ALA A 242 10.90 2.63 5.23
CA ALA A 242 10.89 1.29 5.78
C ALA A 242 11.55 0.25 4.87
N VAL A 243 11.23 0.27 3.57
CA VAL A 243 11.73 -0.72 2.61
C VAL A 243 13.19 -0.44 2.23
N PHE A 244 13.61 0.83 2.19
CA PHE A 244 15.00 1.19 1.89
C PHE A 244 15.98 0.75 2.99
N ASN A 245 15.59 0.91 4.26
CA ASN A 245 16.47 0.61 5.39
C ASN A 245 16.58 -0.90 5.68
N PHE A 246 15.65 -1.74 5.20
CA PHE A 246 15.59 -3.15 5.56
C PHE A 246 15.37 -4.07 4.35
N PRO A 247 16.37 -4.88 3.96
CA PRO A 247 16.25 -5.78 2.82
C PRO A 247 15.41 -7.05 3.12
N ASN A 248 14.44 -7.02 4.05
CA ASN A 248 13.56 -8.16 4.31
C ASN A 248 12.57 -8.37 3.14
N ILE A 249 12.44 -9.62 2.69
CA ILE A 249 11.56 -10.04 1.60
C ILE A 249 10.08 -9.89 1.98
N GLU A 250 9.71 -10.34 3.18
CA GLU A 250 8.32 -10.33 3.65
C GLU A 250 7.78 -8.89 3.71
N TYR A 251 8.63 -7.94 4.12
CA TYR A 251 8.26 -6.53 4.26
C TYR A 251 8.03 -5.88 2.90
N LEU A 252 8.82 -6.26 1.89
CA LEU A 252 8.64 -5.80 0.52
C LEU A 252 7.29 -6.27 -0.03
N VAL A 253 6.94 -7.55 0.19
CA VAL A 253 5.64 -8.11 -0.24
C VAL A 253 4.47 -7.42 0.45
N LYS A 254 4.54 -7.24 1.78
CA LYS A 254 3.51 -6.51 2.53
C LYS A 254 3.37 -5.06 2.07
N SER A 255 4.47 -4.37 1.81
CA SER A 255 4.48 -3.00 1.31
C SER A 255 3.79 -2.86 -0.04
N ILE A 256 4.01 -3.82 -0.96
CA ILE A 256 3.30 -3.88 -2.24
C ILE A 256 1.77 -4.00 -2.02
N ALA A 257 1.34 -4.81 -1.05
CA ALA A 257 -0.07 -4.93 -0.72
C ALA A 257 -0.68 -3.61 -0.22
N VAL A 258 0.05 -2.88 0.64
CA VAL A 258 -0.38 -1.55 1.10
C VAL A 258 -0.52 -0.57 -0.06
N PHE A 259 0.45 -0.53 -0.98
CA PHE A 259 0.36 0.34 -2.15
C PHE A 259 -0.86 0.06 -3.01
N ARG A 260 -1.16 -1.21 -3.26
CA ARG A 260 -2.37 -1.57 -4.02
C ARG A 260 -3.63 -1.03 -3.35
N LEU A 261 -3.79 -1.21 -2.04
CA LEU A 261 -4.93 -0.65 -1.29
C LEU A 261 -4.96 0.89 -1.35
N LEU A 262 -3.79 1.52 -1.20
CA LEU A 262 -3.65 2.97 -1.24
C LEU A 262 -4.11 3.54 -2.60
N PHE A 263 -3.64 2.96 -3.71
CA PHE A 263 -3.96 3.41 -5.06
C PHE A 263 -5.37 3.00 -5.51
N GLN A 264 -5.97 1.96 -4.93
CA GLN A 264 -7.41 1.69 -5.08
C GLN A 264 -8.25 2.84 -4.53
N LYS A 265 -7.84 3.44 -3.41
CA LYS A 265 -8.54 4.55 -2.77
C LYS A 265 -8.18 5.91 -3.39
N HIS A 266 -6.93 6.08 -3.80
CA HIS A 266 -6.39 7.34 -4.31
C HIS A 266 -5.61 7.14 -5.62
N LYS A 267 -6.32 6.85 -6.72
CA LYS A 267 -5.73 6.65 -8.05
C LYS A 267 -4.84 7.81 -8.51
N CYS A 268 -5.20 9.04 -8.15
CA CYS A 268 -4.41 10.22 -8.45
C CYS A 268 -2.97 10.17 -7.91
N MET A 269 -2.69 9.36 -6.89
CA MET A 269 -1.33 9.20 -6.34
C MET A 269 -0.42 8.31 -7.19
N ILE A 270 -0.94 7.62 -8.20
CA ILE A 270 -0.11 6.79 -9.09
C ILE A 270 0.93 7.65 -9.80
N ILE A 271 0.57 8.86 -10.24
CA ILE A 271 1.51 9.76 -10.89
C ILE A 271 2.58 10.25 -9.90
N ASP A 272 2.20 10.63 -8.68
CA ASP A 272 3.13 11.02 -7.62
C ASP A 272 4.10 9.87 -7.29
N PHE A 273 3.60 8.63 -7.29
CA PHE A 273 4.42 7.45 -7.05
C PHE A 273 5.52 7.25 -8.11
N ILE A 274 5.22 7.59 -9.36
CA ILE A 274 6.18 7.52 -10.47
C ILE A 274 7.10 8.74 -10.45
N GLU A 275 6.55 9.95 -10.43
CA GLU A 275 7.30 11.21 -10.54
C GLU A 275 8.24 11.46 -9.36
N LEU A 276 7.90 10.99 -8.16
CA LEU A 276 8.77 11.09 -6.99
C LEU A 276 9.84 9.98 -6.94
N GLY A 277 9.93 9.13 -7.97
CA GLY A 277 10.95 8.09 -8.10
C GLY A 277 10.73 6.89 -7.17
N TYR A 278 9.56 6.75 -6.53
CA TYR A 278 9.27 5.62 -5.67
C TYR A 278 9.22 4.31 -6.48
N ALA A 279 8.60 4.34 -7.66
CA ALA A 279 8.63 3.22 -8.60
C ALA A 279 10.08 2.78 -8.90
N HIS A 280 10.94 3.71 -9.31
CA HIS A 280 12.34 3.46 -9.61
C HIS A 280 13.12 2.84 -8.44
N LEU A 281 12.91 3.32 -7.21
CA LEU A 281 13.55 2.74 -6.03
C LEU A 281 13.14 1.28 -5.83
N PHE A 282 11.84 0.98 -5.91
CA PHE A 282 11.34 -0.39 -5.78
C PHE A 282 11.99 -1.32 -6.81
N ILE A 283 12.15 -0.84 -8.04
CA ILE A 283 12.82 -1.58 -9.12
C ILE A 283 14.29 -1.83 -8.81
N ASN A 284 15.00 -0.84 -8.31
CA ASN A 284 16.41 -1.01 -7.95
C ASN A 284 16.60 -1.96 -6.76
N LEU A 285 15.68 -1.94 -5.80
CA LEU A 285 15.67 -2.90 -4.69
C LEU A 285 15.39 -4.33 -5.17
N LEU A 286 14.51 -4.49 -6.15
CA LEU A 286 14.26 -5.78 -6.78
C LEU A 286 15.46 -6.28 -7.57
N ASP A 287 16.07 -5.41 -8.37
CA ASP A 287 17.28 -5.74 -9.12
C ASP A 287 18.46 -6.09 -8.19
N TYR A 288 18.57 -5.43 -7.03
CA TYR A 288 19.52 -5.80 -5.98
C TYR A 288 19.21 -7.19 -5.40
N LYS A 289 17.92 -7.49 -5.20
CA LYS A 289 17.43 -8.75 -4.63
C LYS A 289 17.24 -9.89 -5.65
N LYS A 290 17.55 -9.69 -6.94
CA LYS A 290 17.36 -10.71 -8.00
C LYS A 290 18.09 -12.03 -7.77
N ASN A 291 19.14 -12.01 -6.94
CA ASN A 291 19.91 -13.20 -6.55
C ASN A 291 19.26 -13.96 -5.38
N LEU A 292 18.15 -13.48 -4.82
CA LEU A 292 17.37 -14.22 -3.84
C LEU A 292 16.54 -15.28 -4.55
N ASP A 293 16.65 -16.53 -4.09
CA ASP A 293 16.02 -17.72 -4.67
C ASP A 293 14.49 -17.78 -4.47
N SER A 294 13.79 -16.64 -4.36
CA SER A 294 12.32 -16.61 -4.24
C SER A 294 11.69 -15.91 -5.46
N PRO A 295 10.91 -16.61 -6.31
CA PRO A 295 10.16 -15.98 -7.41
C PRO A 295 8.97 -15.13 -6.91
N GLU A 296 8.56 -15.28 -5.65
CA GLU A 296 7.37 -14.63 -5.09
C GLU A 296 7.46 -13.11 -5.15
N ILE A 297 8.63 -12.54 -4.85
CA ILE A 297 8.84 -11.09 -4.88
C ILE A 297 8.62 -10.53 -6.29
N ASP A 298 9.24 -11.17 -7.28
CA ASP A 298 9.17 -10.75 -8.68
C ASP A 298 7.72 -10.80 -9.17
N ILE A 299 6.96 -11.82 -8.74
CA ILE A 299 5.53 -11.95 -9.01
C ILE A 299 4.72 -10.82 -8.35
N GLN A 300 4.96 -10.52 -7.07
CA GLN A 300 4.24 -9.45 -6.37
C GLN A 300 4.52 -8.08 -6.99
N TYR A 301 5.76 -7.84 -7.43
CA TYR A 301 6.11 -6.66 -8.20
C TYR A 301 5.31 -6.56 -9.50
N CYS A 302 5.23 -7.65 -10.28
CA CYS A 302 4.43 -7.67 -11.50
C CYS A 302 2.95 -7.36 -11.21
N LYS A 303 2.41 -7.88 -10.10
CA LYS A 303 1.05 -7.57 -9.64
C LYS A 303 0.86 -6.10 -9.32
N LEU A 304 1.86 -5.43 -8.73
CA LEU A 304 1.79 -4.00 -8.47
C LEU A 304 1.72 -3.23 -9.79
N PHE A 305 2.61 -3.49 -10.74
CA PHE A 305 2.68 -2.73 -11.98
C PHE A 305 1.47 -2.93 -12.89
N ILE A 306 0.95 -4.16 -12.98
CA ILE A 306 -0.33 -4.39 -13.65
C ILE A 306 -1.43 -3.58 -12.99
N PHE A 307 -1.51 -3.64 -11.65
CA PHE A 307 -2.51 -2.87 -10.93
C PHE A 307 -2.38 -1.37 -11.20
N LEU A 308 -1.16 -0.81 -11.20
CA LEU A 308 -0.92 0.61 -11.50
C LEU A 308 -1.36 0.95 -12.94
N TYR A 309 -1.01 0.12 -13.91
CA TYR A 309 -1.38 0.28 -15.32
C TYR A 309 -2.91 0.20 -15.52
N GLU A 310 -3.58 -0.76 -14.89
CA GLU A 310 -5.04 -0.91 -14.98
C GLU A 310 -5.79 0.19 -14.21
N ALA A 311 -5.22 0.68 -13.10
CA ALA A 311 -5.84 1.70 -12.27
C ALA A 311 -5.64 3.13 -12.80
N ALA A 312 -4.60 3.36 -13.62
CA ALA A 312 -4.31 4.64 -14.26
C ALA A 312 -5.52 5.15 -15.07
N GLU A 313 -5.87 6.42 -14.86
CA GLU A 313 -7.10 7.02 -15.41
C GLU A 313 -6.98 7.40 -16.89
N ASP A 314 -5.75 7.60 -17.37
CA ASP A 314 -5.45 8.08 -18.71
C ASP A 314 -4.26 7.32 -19.32
N ASP A 315 -4.16 7.38 -20.66
CA ASP A 315 -3.14 6.66 -21.41
C ASP A 315 -1.71 7.23 -21.19
N GLU A 316 -1.57 8.51 -20.85
CA GLU A 316 -0.25 9.09 -20.53
C GLU A 316 0.31 8.48 -19.23
N THR A 317 -0.51 8.40 -18.19
CA THR A 317 -0.14 7.76 -16.92
C THR A 317 0.18 6.27 -17.13
N LYS A 318 -0.58 5.56 -17.97
CA LYS A 318 -0.27 4.17 -18.33
C LYS A 318 1.11 4.03 -18.97
N ILE A 319 1.41 4.87 -19.97
CA ILE A 319 2.71 4.87 -20.64
C ILE A 319 3.83 5.14 -19.63
N ARG A 320 3.65 6.08 -18.70
CA ARG A 320 4.62 6.36 -17.63
C ARG A 320 4.82 5.18 -16.68
N VAL A 321 3.77 4.45 -16.29
CA VAL A 321 3.89 3.20 -15.52
C VAL A 321 4.76 2.18 -16.27
N LEU A 322 4.53 2.03 -17.58
CA LEU A 322 5.27 1.07 -18.40
C LEU A 322 6.75 1.44 -18.58
N GLN A 323 7.06 2.75 -18.66
CA GLN A 323 8.44 3.25 -18.77
C GLN A 323 9.33 2.88 -17.60
N GLU A 324 8.75 2.73 -16.40
CA GLU A 324 9.51 2.33 -15.22
C GLU A 324 9.95 0.86 -15.31
N ILE A 325 9.18 -0.01 -15.96
CA ILE A 325 9.45 -1.44 -16.01
C ILE A 325 10.68 -1.73 -16.87
N LYS A 326 11.64 -2.44 -16.29
CA LYS A 326 12.78 -3.03 -17.02
C LYS A 326 12.39 -4.41 -17.56
N PRO A 327 12.07 -4.56 -18.87
CA PRO A 327 11.52 -5.80 -19.40
C PRO A 327 12.44 -7.00 -19.13
N GLU A 328 13.75 -6.83 -19.21
CA GLU A 328 14.77 -7.87 -19.01
C GLU A 328 14.73 -8.54 -17.63
N LEU A 329 14.12 -7.90 -16.63
CA LEU A 329 13.98 -8.47 -15.28
C LEU A 329 12.88 -9.54 -15.22
N LEU A 330 11.90 -9.50 -16.13
CA LEU A 330 10.74 -10.41 -16.11
C LEU A 330 11.12 -11.86 -16.40
N LYS A 331 12.29 -12.12 -16.98
CA LYS A 331 12.76 -13.50 -17.23
C LYS A 331 13.24 -14.21 -15.97
N TYR A 332 13.59 -13.47 -14.91
CA TYR A 332 14.13 -14.04 -13.69
C TYR A 332 13.14 -14.97 -12.96
N PRO A 333 11.88 -14.57 -12.71
CA PRO A 333 10.91 -15.50 -12.13
C PRO A 333 10.71 -16.74 -13.01
N LEU A 334 10.71 -16.59 -14.34
CA LEU A 334 10.50 -17.69 -15.31
C LEU A 334 11.64 -18.71 -15.35
N LYS A 335 12.87 -18.32 -14.98
CA LYS A 335 14.04 -19.22 -14.99
C LYS A 335 14.20 -20.07 -13.72
N LYS A 336 13.43 -19.81 -12.67
CA LYS A 336 13.59 -20.49 -11.38
C LYS A 336 12.97 -21.89 -11.42
N ASN A 337 13.65 -22.89 -10.86
CA ASN A 337 13.25 -24.30 -10.94
C ASN A 337 11.89 -24.59 -10.30
N ASP A 338 11.50 -23.79 -9.31
CA ASP A 338 10.25 -23.92 -8.56
C ASP A 338 9.12 -23.04 -9.11
N VAL A 339 9.34 -22.28 -10.19
CA VAL A 339 8.35 -21.34 -10.77
C VAL A 339 7.00 -21.99 -11.05
N LYS A 340 7.00 -23.28 -11.42
CA LYS A 340 5.81 -24.08 -11.73
C LYS A 340 4.85 -24.23 -10.55
N GLN A 341 5.33 -23.94 -9.33
CA GLN A 341 4.53 -23.97 -8.10
C GLN A 341 3.82 -22.64 -7.81
N TYR A 342 4.13 -21.58 -8.56
CA TYR A 342 3.60 -20.23 -8.32
C TYR A 342 2.64 -19.79 -9.43
N ASP A 343 1.71 -18.90 -9.06
CA ASP A 343 0.87 -18.20 -10.02
C ASP A 343 1.64 -17.04 -10.68
N ILE A 344 2.17 -17.29 -11.87
CA ILE A 344 2.90 -16.31 -12.68
C ILE A 344 2.01 -15.54 -13.65
N SER A 345 0.67 -15.61 -13.54
CA SER A 345 -0.24 -14.94 -14.49
C SER A 345 0.06 -13.45 -14.61
N SER A 346 0.46 -12.82 -13.51
CA SER A 346 0.91 -11.43 -13.49
C SER A 346 2.22 -11.17 -14.25
N VAL A 347 3.15 -12.12 -14.28
CA VAL A 347 4.38 -11.98 -15.08
C VAL A 347 4.01 -12.05 -16.57
N ILE A 348 3.19 -13.03 -16.95
CA ILE A 348 2.73 -13.24 -18.33
C ILE A 348 1.92 -12.05 -18.84
N HIS A 349 0.98 -11.55 -18.04
CA HIS A 349 0.18 -10.38 -18.40
C HIS A 349 1.07 -9.14 -18.56
N LEU A 350 2.08 -8.94 -17.71
CA LEU A 350 2.97 -7.79 -17.84
C LEU A 350 3.80 -7.86 -19.13
N ILE A 351 4.29 -9.04 -19.50
CA ILE A 351 4.95 -9.28 -20.80
C ILE A 351 3.99 -8.93 -21.94
N GLN A 352 2.74 -9.38 -21.88
CA GLN A 352 1.72 -9.07 -22.88
C GLN A 352 1.54 -7.56 -23.06
N VAL A 353 1.35 -6.83 -21.95
CA VAL A 353 1.14 -5.38 -21.98
C VAL A 353 2.37 -4.66 -22.55
N LEU A 354 3.59 -5.09 -22.19
CA LEU A 354 4.81 -4.49 -22.73
C LEU A 354 4.95 -4.69 -24.24
N ILE A 355 4.50 -5.83 -24.78
CA ILE A 355 4.51 -6.07 -26.24
C ILE A 355 3.46 -5.20 -26.93
N LEU A 356 2.23 -5.14 -26.40
CA LEU A 356 1.13 -4.37 -26.99
C LEU A 356 1.41 -2.85 -27.06
N HIS A 357 2.29 -2.34 -26.20
CA HIS A 357 2.70 -0.94 -26.15
C HIS A 357 4.12 -0.68 -26.67
N ASP A 358 4.70 -1.62 -27.41
CA ASP A 358 6.02 -1.51 -28.03
C ASP A 358 7.20 -1.26 -27.05
N PHE A 359 7.03 -1.56 -25.75
CA PHE A 359 8.11 -1.54 -24.75
C PHE A 359 8.95 -2.82 -24.75
N LEU A 360 8.40 -3.91 -25.29
CA LEU A 360 9.11 -5.16 -25.54
C LEU A 360 8.88 -5.58 -27.00
N SER A 361 9.93 -5.56 -27.82
CA SER A 361 9.80 -5.95 -29.21
C SER A 361 9.51 -7.46 -29.35
N LEU A 362 8.81 -7.85 -30.42
CA LEU A 362 8.59 -9.28 -30.71
C LEU A 362 9.91 -10.05 -30.83
N SER A 363 10.95 -9.43 -31.38
CA SER A 363 12.27 -10.06 -31.50
C SER A 363 12.90 -10.33 -30.13
N ASP A 364 12.80 -9.40 -29.18
CA ASP A 364 13.29 -9.59 -27.82
C ASP A 364 12.45 -10.61 -27.05
N PHE A 365 11.13 -10.61 -27.26
CA PHE A 365 10.24 -11.65 -26.74
C PHE A 365 10.69 -13.05 -27.18
N LEU A 366 10.88 -13.23 -28.49
CA LEU A 366 11.32 -14.51 -29.06
C LEU A 366 12.71 -14.92 -28.55
N LEU A 367 13.63 -13.98 -28.37
CA LEU A 367 14.98 -14.27 -27.93
C LEU A 367 15.08 -14.62 -26.43
N PHE A 368 14.28 -13.98 -25.58
CA PHE A 368 14.49 -14.05 -24.12
C PHE A 368 13.40 -14.77 -23.34
N TYR A 369 12.19 -14.88 -23.89
CA TYR A 369 11.00 -15.34 -23.16
C TYR A 369 10.35 -16.57 -23.76
N TYR A 370 10.33 -16.68 -25.09
CA TYR A 370 9.55 -17.67 -25.81
C TYR A 370 9.79 -19.11 -25.32
N ASP A 371 11.04 -19.57 -25.28
CA ASP A 371 11.35 -20.94 -24.86
C ASP A 371 10.92 -21.21 -23.40
N LEU A 372 11.12 -20.23 -22.50
CA LEU A 372 10.72 -20.35 -21.09
C LEU A 372 9.21 -20.47 -20.94
N ILE A 373 8.45 -19.70 -21.72
CA ILE A 373 6.99 -19.71 -21.70
C ILE A 373 6.46 -21.00 -22.33
N LEU A 374 7.09 -21.48 -23.40
CA LEU A 374 6.72 -22.74 -24.04
C LEU A 374 6.96 -23.94 -23.12
N ASP A 375 8.11 -23.97 -22.43
CA ASP A 375 8.44 -24.99 -21.42
C ASP A 375 7.41 -25.05 -20.28
N LEU A 376 6.78 -23.93 -19.94
CA LEU A 376 5.72 -23.85 -18.94
C LEU A 376 4.37 -24.33 -19.49
N LEU A 377 4.06 -24.01 -20.75
CA LEU A 377 2.82 -24.44 -21.40
C LEU A 377 2.79 -25.98 -21.57
N GLN A 378 3.93 -26.57 -21.91
CA GLN A 378 4.08 -28.01 -22.09
C GLN A 378 4.02 -28.81 -20.77
N ASP A 379 4.07 -28.14 -19.61
CA ASP A 379 3.90 -28.82 -18.34
C ASP A 379 2.41 -29.04 -18.01
N SER A 380 2.00 -30.31 -17.98
CA SER A 380 0.60 -30.70 -17.72
C SER A 380 0.10 -30.35 -16.31
N SER A 381 1.00 -30.13 -15.35
CA SER A 381 0.65 -29.77 -13.97
C SER A 381 0.57 -28.25 -13.74
N PHE A 382 0.87 -27.46 -14.76
CA PHE A 382 1.03 -26.02 -14.62
C PHE A 382 -0.32 -25.28 -14.53
N PRO A 383 -0.59 -24.52 -13.45
CA PRO A 383 -1.92 -23.99 -13.17
C PRO A 383 -2.31 -22.76 -14.01
N THR A 384 -1.38 -22.11 -14.70
CA THR A 384 -1.61 -20.80 -15.36
C THR A 384 -1.57 -20.84 -16.89
N LYS A 385 -1.85 -21.99 -17.51
CA LYS A 385 -1.87 -22.16 -18.97
C LYS A 385 -2.73 -21.13 -19.70
N LYS A 386 -3.90 -20.78 -19.16
CA LYS A 386 -4.81 -19.78 -19.76
C LYS A 386 -4.13 -18.43 -20.02
N SER A 387 -3.30 -17.98 -19.09
CA SER A 387 -2.56 -16.71 -19.22
C SER A 387 -1.55 -16.75 -20.37
N ILE A 388 -0.86 -17.89 -20.57
CA ILE A 388 0.08 -18.09 -21.68
C ILE A 388 -0.66 -18.15 -23.03
N LEU A 389 -1.77 -18.88 -23.09
CA LEU A 389 -2.59 -18.97 -24.30
C LEU A 389 -3.12 -17.59 -24.71
N LYS A 390 -3.58 -16.79 -23.73
CA LYS A 390 -3.99 -15.40 -23.96
C LYS A 390 -2.85 -14.54 -24.48
N LEU A 391 -1.65 -14.68 -23.91
CA LEU A 391 -0.46 -14.00 -24.42
C LEU A 391 -0.20 -14.33 -25.90
N PHE A 392 -0.18 -15.62 -26.28
CA PHE A 392 0.06 -16.00 -27.67
C PHE A 392 -1.03 -15.50 -28.62
N TYR A 393 -2.29 -15.61 -28.23
CA TYR A 393 -3.41 -15.06 -29.01
C TYR A 393 -3.25 -13.55 -29.26
N GLU A 394 -2.93 -12.78 -28.23
CA GLU A 394 -2.82 -11.32 -28.31
C GLU A 394 -1.60 -10.86 -29.11
N ILE A 395 -0.47 -11.58 -29.00
CA ILE A 395 0.68 -11.36 -29.89
C ILE A 395 0.31 -11.68 -31.34
N ALA A 396 -0.44 -12.75 -31.57
CA ALA A 396 -0.87 -13.10 -32.92
C ALA A 396 -1.84 -12.08 -33.52
N LEU A 397 -2.69 -11.45 -32.72
CA LEU A 397 -3.54 -10.35 -33.19
C LEU A 397 -2.73 -9.11 -33.59
N SER A 398 -1.66 -8.80 -32.85
CA SER A 398 -0.84 -7.60 -33.12
C SER A 398 0.20 -7.80 -34.23
N SER A 399 0.80 -9.00 -34.32
CA SER A 399 1.95 -9.30 -35.18
C SER A 399 1.69 -10.42 -36.19
N SER A 400 0.55 -11.10 -36.18
CA SER A 400 0.24 -12.30 -36.98
C SER A 400 0.91 -13.59 -36.49
N TRP A 401 0.20 -14.73 -36.58
CA TRP A 401 0.74 -16.05 -36.23
C TRP A 401 1.97 -16.45 -37.04
N LYS A 402 2.10 -15.97 -38.28
CA LYS A 402 3.25 -16.32 -39.15
C LYS A 402 4.57 -15.68 -38.69
N ASP A 403 4.49 -14.64 -37.84
CA ASP A 403 5.67 -13.95 -37.31
C ASP A 403 6.16 -14.62 -36.01
N LEU A 404 5.41 -15.58 -35.48
CA LEU A 404 5.81 -16.48 -34.39
C LEU A 404 6.42 -17.78 -34.95
N PRO A 405 7.23 -18.50 -34.16
CA PRO A 405 7.68 -19.84 -34.53
C PRO A 405 6.49 -20.74 -34.90
N TYR A 406 6.62 -21.55 -35.94
CA TYR A 406 5.50 -22.38 -36.43
C TYR A 406 4.91 -23.32 -35.37
N THR A 407 5.71 -23.75 -34.39
CA THR A 407 5.21 -24.60 -33.30
C THR A 407 4.28 -23.84 -32.35
N THR A 408 4.30 -22.51 -32.31
CA THR A 408 3.47 -21.73 -31.40
C THR A 408 1.98 -21.91 -31.67
N VAL A 409 1.56 -21.90 -32.94
CA VAL A 409 0.14 -22.03 -33.28
C VAL A 409 -0.38 -23.44 -33.03
N THR A 410 0.43 -24.47 -33.28
CA THR A 410 0.05 -25.86 -32.98
C THR A 410 -0.06 -26.09 -31.47
N GLU A 411 0.92 -25.61 -30.71
CA GLU A 411 0.91 -25.69 -29.24
C GLU A 411 -0.24 -24.90 -28.63
N PHE A 412 -0.58 -23.74 -29.21
CA PHE A 412 -1.76 -22.96 -28.83
C PHE A 412 -3.05 -23.75 -29.04
N ILE A 413 -3.22 -24.39 -30.21
CA ILE A 413 -4.42 -25.18 -30.52
C ILE A 413 -4.55 -26.37 -29.56
N GLU A 414 -3.50 -27.18 -29.42
CA GLU A 414 -3.49 -28.37 -28.55
C GLU A 414 -3.82 -28.00 -27.10
N ASN A 415 -3.12 -27.02 -26.55
CA ASN A 415 -3.34 -26.61 -25.17
C ASN A 415 -4.65 -25.84 -24.96
N CYS A 416 -5.22 -25.21 -25.99
CA CYS A 416 -6.58 -24.65 -25.92
C CYS A 416 -7.62 -25.75 -25.81
N LEU A 417 -7.51 -26.84 -26.57
CA LEU A 417 -8.45 -27.97 -26.49
C LEU A 417 -8.44 -28.61 -25.09
N ASP A 418 -7.28 -28.69 -24.46
CA ASP A 418 -7.13 -29.22 -23.10
C ASP A 418 -7.86 -28.40 -22.02
N VAL A 419 -8.03 -27.09 -22.24
CA VAL A 419 -8.52 -26.15 -21.20
C VAL A 419 -9.86 -25.49 -21.54
N THR A 420 -10.30 -25.59 -22.79
CA THR A 420 -11.58 -25.02 -23.23
C THR A 420 -12.73 -25.94 -22.84
N THR A 421 -13.84 -25.31 -22.46
CA THR A 421 -15.12 -25.98 -22.27
C THR A 421 -16.18 -25.09 -22.89
N PRO A 422 -17.26 -25.64 -23.48
CA PRO A 422 -18.31 -24.82 -24.09
C PRO A 422 -18.96 -23.81 -23.12
N ASP A 423 -18.92 -24.11 -21.82
CA ASP A 423 -19.43 -23.23 -20.76
C ASP A 423 -18.49 -22.03 -20.46
N ASP A 424 -17.19 -22.15 -20.76
CA ASP A 424 -16.22 -21.05 -20.62
C ASP A 424 -16.21 -20.21 -21.91
N SER A 425 -17.08 -19.21 -21.93
CA SER A 425 -17.29 -18.42 -23.14
C SER A 425 -16.08 -17.59 -23.55
N GLU A 426 -15.32 -17.08 -22.59
CA GLU A 426 -14.15 -16.25 -22.85
C GLU A 426 -13.04 -17.09 -23.51
N MET A 427 -12.70 -18.24 -22.92
CA MET A 427 -11.64 -19.10 -23.46
C MET A 427 -12.04 -19.72 -24.80
N THR A 428 -13.30 -20.14 -24.95
CA THR A 428 -13.79 -20.69 -26.21
C THR A 428 -13.75 -19.65 -27.33
N LEU A 429 -14.19 -18.42 -27.08
CA LEU A 429 -14.11 -17.35 -28.08
C LEU A 429 -12.67 -17.01 -28.43
N MET A 430 -11.76 -16.96 -27.44
CA MET A 430 -10.33 -16.72 -27.69
C MET A 430 -9.74 -17.81 -28.59
N PHE A 431 -10.02 -19.08 -28.29
CA PHE A 431 -9.57 -20.21 -29.11
C PHE A 431 -10.11 -20.12 -30.56
N LEU A 432 -11.43 -19.95 -30.71
CA LEU A 432 -12.09 -19.90 -32.02
C LEU A 432 -11.60 -18.73 -32.86
N ASN A 433 -11.46 -17.55 -32.27
CA ASN A 433 -10.91 -16.39 -32.98
C ASN A 433 -9.43 -16.58 -33.30
N GLY A 434 -8.63 -17.13 -32.39
CA GLY A 434 -7.21 -17.42 -32.65
C GLY A 434 -7.03 -18.37 -33.83
N LEU A 435 -7.84 -19.42 -33.89
CA LEU A 435 -7.85 -20.38 -34.99
C LEU A 435 -8.36 -19.76 -36.30
N LEU A 436 -9.45 -18.98 -36.26
CA LEU A 436 -9.95 -18.27 -37.43
C LEU A 436 -8.91 -17.30 -38.00
N GLU A 437 -8.20 -16.56 -37.14
CA GLU A 437 -7.14 -15.66 -37.58
C GLU A 437 -5.95 -16.42 -38.17
N ALA A 438 -5.62 -17.61 -37.67
CA ALA A 438 -4.61 -18.47 -38.29
C ALA A 438 -5.00 -18.88 -39.72
N PHE A 439 -6.28 -19.21 -39.96
CA PHE A 439 -6.79 -19.57 -41.29
C PHE A 439 -6.86 -18.40 -42.27
N LYS A 440 -7.02 -17.16 -41.79
CA LYS A 440 -7.09 -15.96 -42.64
C LYS A 440 -5.74 -15.45 -43.13
N ILE A 441 -4.63 -16.02 -42.66
CA ILE A 441 -3.30 -15.59 -43.08
C ILE A 441 -3.12 -15.88 -44.57
N LEU A 442 -2.85 -14.83 -45.35
CA LEU A 442 -2.63 -14.89 -46.80
C LEU A 442 -1.24 -15.49 -47.15
N ASP A 443 -0.94 -16.66 -46.60
CA ASP A 443 0.21 -17.51 -46.91
C ASP A 443 -0.29 -18.94 -47.11
N GLU A 444 -0.22 -19.42 -48.35
CA GLU A 444 -0.75 -20.74 -48.73
C GLU A 444 -0.04 -21.88 -48.00
N GLY A 445 1.26 -21.75 -47.72
CA GLY A 445 2.04 -22.77 -47.03
C GLY A 445 1.66 -22.88 -45.56
N PHE A 446 1.51 -21.75 -44.89
CA PHE A 446 1.02 -21.68 -43.51
C PHE A 446 -0.42 -22.21 -43.42
N THR A 447 -1.32 -21.72 -44.27
CA THR A 447 -2.73 -22.13 -44.27
C THR A 447 -2.87 -23.64 -44.49
N PHE A 448 -2.13 -24.20 -45.46
CA PHE A 448 -2.11 -25.64 -45.71
C PHE A 448 -1.58 -26.44 -44.51
N MET A 449 -0.58 -25.94 -43.78
CA MET A 449 -0.11 -26.56 -42.55
C MET A 449 -1.22 -26.61 -41.49
N ILE A 450 -1.92 -25.50 -41.26
CA ILE A 450 -3.01 -25.43 -40.27
C ILE A 450 -4.16 -26.35 -40.65
N ILE A 451 -4.52 -26.43 -41.93
CA ILE A 451 -5.54 -27.37 -42.42
C ILE A 451 -5.11 -28.83 -42.19
N ASN A 452 -3.85 -29.17 -42.46
CA ASN A 452 -3.34 -30.52 -42.20
C ASN A 452 -3.36 -30.84 -40.71
N PHE A 453 -2.97 -29.88 -39.87
CA PHE A 453 -3.01 -30.02 -38.43
C PHE A 453 -4.45 -30.22 -37.94
N TYR A 454 -5.40 -29.43 -38.42
CA TYR A 454 -6.83 -29.62 -38.13
C TYR A 454 -7.31 -31.02 -38.53
N SER A 455 -6.96 -31.44 -39.75
CA SER A 455 -7.39 -32.73 -40.32
C SER A 455 -6.81 -33.93 -39.58
N SER A 456 -5.69 -33.77 -38.88
CA SER A 456 -5.07 -34.83 -38.08
C SER A 456 -5.57 -34.93 -36.64
N HIS A 457 -6.41 -33.99 -36.18
CA HIS A 457 -6.89 -33.93 -34.79
C HIS A 457 -8.42 -33.99 -34.72
N GLU A 458 -8.97 -35.21 -34.58
CA GLU A 458 -10.43 -35.47 -34.48
C GLU A 458 -11.10 -34.73 -33.31
N GLU A 459 -10.33 -34.40 -32.28
CA GLU A 459 -10.76 -33.66 -31.09
C GLU A 459 -11.28 -32.26 -31.43
N ILE A 460 -10.68 -31.57 -32.41
CA ILE A 460 -11.14 -30.23 -32.84
C ILE A 460 -12.53 -30.32 -33.48
N SER A 461 -12.74 -31.33 -34.33
CA SER A 461 -14.04 -31.55 -34.98
C SER A 461 -15.11 -31.88 -33.94
N SER A 462 -14.77 -32.73 -32.96
CA SER A 462 -15.67 -33.06 -31.85
C SER A 462 -16.03 -31.82 -31.01
N PHE A 463 -15.05 -30.96 -30.73
CA PHE A 463 -15.26 -29.70 -30.03
C PHE A 463 -16.16 -28.73 -30.83
N PHE A 464 -16.00 -28.63 -32.14
CA PHE A 464 -16.87 -27.80 -33.00
C PHE A 464 -18.32 -28.28 -32.99
N GLU A 465 -18.57 -29.59 -33.03
CA GLU A 465 -19.92 -30.14 -32.89
C GLU A 465 -20.54 -29.75 -31.55
N GLU A 466 -19.76 -29.80 -30.47
CA GLU A 466 -20.20 -29.40 -29.14
C GLU A 466 -20.56 -27.91 -29.08
N VAL A 467 -19.68 -27.04 -29.58
CA VAL A 467 -19.93 -25.59 -29.69
C VAL A 467 -21.18 -25.29 -30.52
N LEU A 468 -21.42 -26.02 -31.62
CA LEU A 468 -22.61 -25.86 -32.44
C LEU A 468 -23.90 -26.25 -31.71
N LEU A 469 -23.83 -27.21 -30.79
CA LEU A 469 -24.96 -27.67 -29.99
C LEU A 469 -25.28 -26.73 -28.82
N CYS A 470 -24.27 -26.36 -28.02
CA CYS A 470 -24.47 -25.66 -26.74
C CYS A 470 -23.82 -24.28 -26.63
N GLY A 471 -22.98 -23.88 -27.58
CA GLY A 471 -22.29 -22.58 -27.55
C GLY A 471 -23.21 -21.37 -27.80
N THR A 472 -22.65 -20.18 -27.63
CA THR A 472 -23.33 -18.91 -27.95
C THR A 472 -23.47 -18.71 -29.46
N GLU A 473 -24.39 -17.85 -29.91
CA GLU A 473 -24.56 -17.58 -31.35
C GLU A 473 -23.31 -16.98 -32.00
N GLU A 474 -22.50 -16.24 -31.24
CA GLU A 474 -21.21 -15.71 -31.70
C GLU A 474 -20.22 -16.84 -31.97
N MET A 475 -20.06 -17.78 -31.03
CA MET A 475 -19.19 -18.95 -31.22
C MET A 475 -19.63 -19.80 -32.42
N LYS A 476 -20.95 -20.01 -32.57
CA LYS A 476 -21.52 -20.75 -33.71
C LYS A 476 -21.22 -20.07 -35.03
N ALA A 477 -21.26 -18.74 -35.07
CA ALA A 477 -20.91 -17.99 -36.27
C ALA A 477 -19.44 -18.21 -36.64
N ILE A 478 -18.52 -18.10 -35.67
CA ILE A 478 -17.09 -18.32 -35.90
C ILE A 478 -16.80 -19.75 -36.37
N VAL A 479 -17.41 -20.77 -35.75
CA VAL A 479 -17.25 -22.17 -36.19
C VAL A 479 -17.70 -22.36 -37.65
N ARG A 480 -18.82 -21.76 -38.05
CA ARG A 480 -19.29 -21.83 -39.45
C ARG A 480 -18.31 -21.15 -40.40
N ASP A 481 -17.75 -20.00 -40.02
CA ASP A 481 -16.76 -19.30 -40.83
C ASP A 481 -15.49 -20.14 -41.01
N ILE A 482 -15.02 -20.81 -39.94
CA ILE A 482 -13.89 -21.73 -40.01
C ILE A 482 -14.21 -22.92 -40.93
N GLN A 483 -15.40 -23.52 -40.81
CA GLN A 483 -15.83 -24.64 -41.66
C GLN A 483 -15.87 -24.26 -43.14
N ILE A 484 -16.36 -23.06 -43.48
CA ILE A 484 -16.35 -22.57 -44.86
C ILE A 484 -14.92 -22.51 -45.42
N ILE A 485 -13.96 -22.01 -44.64
CA ILE A 485 -12.55 -21.95 -45.07
C ILE A 485 -11.99 -23.36 -45.27
N ILE A 486 -12.27 -24.29 -44.36
CA ILE A 486 -11.79 -25.67 -44.48
C ILE A 486 -12.36 -26.33 -45.75
N ASP A 487 -13.66 -26.17 -46.01
CA ASP A 487 -14.33 -26.72 -47.20
C ASP A 487 -13.77 -26.14 -48.52
N GLU A 488 -13.38 -24.86 -48.53
CA GLU A 488 -12.75 -24.22 -49.69
C GLU A 488 -11.39 -24.83 -50.04
N PHE A 489 -10.65 -25.31 -49.04
CA PHE A 489 -9.32 -25.89 -49.23
C PHE A 489 -9.32 -27.42 -49.31
N ASN A 490 -10.42 -28.09 -48.93
CA ASN A 490 -10.56 -29.54 -49.00
C ASN A 490 -11.93 -29.94 -49.56
N PRO A 491 -12.18 -29.79 -50.88
CA PRO A 491 -13.51 -29.94 -51.47
C PRO A 491 -14.00 -31.39 -51.66
N GLU A 492 -13.33 -32.38 -51.05
CA GLU A 492 -13.62 -33.82 -51.22
C GLU A 492 -14.58 -34.41 -50.18
#